data_AF-A0AAP7ZPY1-F1
#
_entry.id   AF-A0AAP7ZPY1-F1
#
_cell.length_a   1.000
_cell.length_b   1.000
_cell.length_c   1.000
_cell.angle_alpha   90.00
_cell.angle_beta   90.00
_cell.angle_gamma   90.00
#
_symmetry.space_group_name_H-M   'P 1'
#
loop_
_entity.id
_entity.type
_entity.pdbx_description
1 polymer ?
#
loop_
_entity_poly.entity_id
_entity_poly.type
_entity_poly.pdbx_seq_one_letter_code
_entity_poly.pdbx_strand_id
1 'polypeptide(L)'
;MIPDCLIGYMVSPSMELSEVKIKRFLERTGYVFEVCEKIEEWLSIRDQTAFALLNDVDLDINVVLGSNFGGDGGDSTWLIHDSWASEMSTAAMYESIPKEVAAFLCEGFSRFQLSEPEVDHWVMSWTRSLRSVLDAYRASVTADDAMGRVLAMDLLLQKMLCFITILRFNTLIERY
;
A
#
# COMPACT_ATOMS: atom_id res chain seq x y z
N MET A 1 10.90 3.16 -8.23
CA MET A 1 11.27 4.44 -8.87
C MET A 1 10.17 5.43 -8.58
N ILE A 2 10.53 6.61 -8.07
CA ILE A 2 9.58 7.71 -7.82
C ILE A 2 9.38 8.46 -9.14
N PRO A 3 8.16 8.80 -9.57
CA PRO A 3 7.92 9.61 -10.76
C PRO A 3 8.59 10.99 -10.67
N ASP A 4 9.15 11.47 -11.77
CA ASP A 4 9.87 12.75 -11.81
C ASP A 4 8.99 13.94 -11.39
N CYS A 5 7.69 13.90 -11.73
CA CYS A 5 6.72 14.90 -11.31
C CYS A 5 6.61 15.00 -9.78
N LEU A 6 6.66 13.85 -9.09
CA LEU A 6 6.58 13.79 -7.64
C LEU A 6 7.92 14.17 -7.00
N ILE A 7 9.05 13.78 -7.59
CA ILE A 7 10.38 14.25 -7.14
C ILE A 7 10.44 15.78 -7.20
N GLY A 8 10.01 16.38 -8.32
CA GLY A 8 9.98 17.83 -8.50
C GLY A 8 9.13 18.54 -7.45
N TYR A 9 7.99 17.96 -7.06
CA TYR A 9 7.19 18.47 -5.96
C TYR A 9 7.87 18.29 -4.59
N MET A 10 8.49 17.12 -4.34
CA MET A 10 9.14 16.82 -3.07
C MET A 10 10.28 17.78 -2.71
N VAL A 11 11.02 18.26 -3.72
CA VAL A 11 12.09 19.25 -3.53
C VAL A 11 11.63 20.70 -3.65
N SER A 12 10.35 20.94 -3.97
CA SER A 12 9.82 22.28 -4.15
C SER A 12 9.73 23.05 -2.82
N PRO A 13 9.65 24.39 -2.84
CA PRO A 13 9.48 25.21 -1.64
C PRO A 13 8.25 24.85 -0.79
N SER A 14 7.26 24.19 -1.38
CA SER A 14 6.05 23.75 -0.67
C SER A 14 6.32 22.60 0.30
N MET A 15 7.40 21.84 0.11
CA MET A 15 7.64 20.58 0.83
C MET A 15 9.07 20.44 1.36
N GLU A 16 10.06 20.93 0.61
CA GLU A 16 11.48 21.04 0.99
C GLU A 16 12.06 19.74 1.60
N LEU A 17 11.70 18.57 1.05
CA LEU A 17 12.23 17.32 1.55
C LEU A 17 13.74 17.20 1.28
N SER A 18 14.48 16.75 2.30
CA SER A 18 15.89 16.40 2.15
C SER A 18 16.08 15.15 1.28
N GLU A 19 17.25 15.03 0.65
CA GLU A 19 17.61 13.84 -0.14
C GLU A 19 17.50 12.54 0.67
N VAL A 20 17.81 12.59 1.97
CA VAL A 20 17.65 11.44 2.88
C VAL A 20 16.18 11.03 2.99
N LYS A 21 15.26 11.99 3.09
CA LYS A 21 13.81 11.73 3.15
C LYS A 21 13.31 11.16 1.83
N ILE A 22 13.76 11.69 0.69
CA ILE A 22 13.40 11.19 -0.65
C ILE A 22 13.93 9.76 -0.85
N LYS A 23 15.16 9.47 -0.43
CA LYS A 23 15.74 8.13 -0.50
C LYS A 23 14.95 7.12 0.34
N ARG A 24 14.58 7.47 1.57
CA ARG A 24 13.74 6.62 2.43
C ARG A 24 12.36 6.36 1.80
N PHE A 25 11.77 7.37 1.18
CA PHE A 25 10.51 7.21 0.44
C PHE A 25 10.67 6.27 -0.76
N LEU A 26 11.78 6.35 -1.50
CA LEU A 26 12.10 5.42 -2.60
C LEU A 26 12.25 3.97 -2.09
N GLU A 27 13.01 3.76 -1.02
CA GLU A 27 13.22 2.43 -0.42
C GLU A 27 11.88 1.83 0.02
N ARG A 28 11.05 2.62 0.70
CA ARG A 28 9.73 2.21 1.16
C ARG A 28 8.77 1.89 0.01
N THR A 29 8.68 2.75 -1.00
CA THR A 29 7.85 2.44 -2.19
C THR A 29 8.35 1.18 -2.87
N GLY A 30 9.66 0.94 -2.90
CA GLY A 30 10.28 -0.33 -3.30
C GLY A 30 9.73 -1.53 -2.53
N TYR A 31 9.70 -1.48 -1.20
CA TYR A 31 9.13 -2.55 -0.37
C TYR A 31 7.65 -2.81 -0.67
N VAL A 32 6.85 -1.79 -1.05
CA VAL A 32 5.45 -2.02 -1.45
C VAL A 32 5.37 -2.86 -2.74
N PHE A 33 6.28 -2.65 -3.69
CA PHE A 33 6.39 -3.52 -4.86
C PHE A 33 6.76 -4.95 -4.46
N GLU A 34 7.73 -5.11 -3.57
CA GLU A 34 8.18 -6.43 -3.10
C GLU A 34 7.05 -7.20 -2.42
N VAL A 35 6.24 -6.54 -1.57
CA VAL A 35 5.06 -7.17 -0.95
C VAL A 35 4.05 -7.61 -2.01
N CYS A 36 3.81 -6.78 -3.03
CA CYS A 36 2.90 -7.14 -4.12
C CYS A 36 3.43 -8.37 -4.90
N GLU A 37 4.71 -8.37 -5.26
CA GLU A 37 5.37 -9.46 -6.00
C GLU A 37 5.39 -10.77 -5.21
N LYS A 38 5.66 -10.71 -3.90
CA LYS A 38 5.61 -11.88 -3.00
C LYS A 38 4.24 -12.54 -2.99
N ILE A 39 3.17 -11.75 -2.92
CA ILE A 39 1.80 -12.31 -2.95
C ILE A 39 1.46 -12.83 -4.35
N GLU A 40 1.90 -12.17 -5.43
CA GLU A 40 1.73 -12.69 -6.80
C GLU A 40 2.44 -14.03 -7.01
N GLU A 41 3.65 -14.20 -6.49
CA GLU A 41 4.38 -15.46 -6.54
C GLU A 41 3.63 -16.56 -5.78
N TRP A 42 3.15 -16.27 -4.57
CA TRP A 42 2.30 -17.18 -3.82
C TRP A 42 0.98 -17.51 -4.54
N LEU A 43 0.38 -16.54 -5.24
CA LEU A 43 -0.78 -16.72 -6.12
C LEU A 43 -0.53 -17.74 -7.23
N SER A 44 0.72 -17.85 -7.71
CA SER A 44 1.11 -18.78 -8.75
C SER A 44 1.48 -20.17 -8.24
N ILE A 45 2.16 -20.27 -7.09
CA ILE A 45 2.80 -21.52 -6.65
C ILE A 45 2.00 -22.23 -5.55
N ARG A 46 1.34 -21.49 -4.66
CA ARG A 46 0.58 -22.04 -3.51
C ARG A 46 1.43 -22.97 -2.62
N ASP A 47 2.65 -22.55 -2.33
CA ASP A 47 3.64 -23.30 -1.55
C ASP A 47 3.39 -23.32 -0.03
N GLN A 48 2.49 -22.45 0.46
CA GLN A 48 2.07 -22.41 1.86
C GLN A 48 0.59 -22.00 2.02
N THR A 49 0.02 -22.21 3.21
CA THR A 49 -1.35 -21.78 3.52
C THR A 49 -1.50 -20.27 3.44
N ALA A 50 -2.71 -19.79 3.14
CA ALA A 50 -3.00 -18.35 3.11
C ALA A 50 -2.71 -17.69 4.47
N PHE A 51 -2.97 -18.39 5.58
CA PHE A 51 -2.69 -17.86 6.92
C PHE A 51 -1.19 -17.67 7.17
N ALA A 52 -0.34 -18.62 6.75
CA ALA A 52 1.11 -18.49 6.88
C ALA A 52 1.64 -17.29 6.07
N LEU A 53 1.24 -17.18 4.79
CA LEU A 53 1.57 -16.03 3.95
C LEU A 53 1.17 -14.72 4.61
N LEU A 54 -0.07 -14.63 5.08
CA LEU A 54 -0.63 -13.40 5.60
C LEU A 54 0.03 -12.95 6.92
N ASN A 55 0.60 -13.86 7.70
CA ASN A 55 1.43 -13.47 8.86
C ASN A 55 2.76 -12.84 8.43
N ASP A 56 3.40 -13.36 7.37
CA ASP A 56 4.63 -12.74 6.88
C ASP A 56 4.33 -11.38 6.24
N VAL A 57 3.24 -11.29 5.47
CA VAL A 57 2.77 -10.03 4.87
C VAL A 57 2.39 -9.01 5.95
N ASP A 58 1.82 -9.43 7.09
CA ASP A 58 1.57 -8.52 8.22
C ASP A 58 2.87 -7.86 8.68
N LEU A 59 3.94 -8.63 8.86
CA LEU A 59 5.24 -8.10 9.27
C LEU A 59 5.80 -7.15 8.22
N ASP A 60 5.77 -7.54 6.94
CA ASP A 60 6.29 -6.73 5.84
C ASP A 60 5.53 -5.41 5.71
N ILE A 61 4.19 -5.44 5.81
CA ILE A 61 3.36 -4.24 5.80
C ILE A 61 3.63 -3.40 7.04
N ASN A 62 3.86 -3.98 8.22
CA ASN A 62 4.25 -3.20 9.40
C ASN A 62 5.68 -2.63 9.29
N VAL A 63 6.58 -3.22 8.51
CA VAL A 63 7.89 -2.61 8.19
C VAL A 63 7.74 -1.47 7.21
N VAL A 64 6.85 -1.62 6.22
CA VAL A 64 6.43 -0.51 5.38
C VAL A 64 5.83 0.55 6.29
N LEU A 65 4.69 0.33 6.92
CA LEU A 65 3.93 1.27 7.74
C LEU A 65 4.73 1.88 8.93
N GLY A 66 5.49 1.05 9.63
CA GLY A 66 6.09 1.33 10.93
C GLY A 66 7.46 2.02 10.91
N SER A 67 7.93 2.33 12.12
CA SER A 67 8.90 3.37 12.47
C SER A 67 10.36 2.98 12.64
N ASN A 68 10.75 1.76 12.30
CA ASN A 68 12.12 1.30 12.58
C ASN A 68 13.22 1.86 11.65
N PHE A 69 12.92 2.88 10.85
CA PHE A 69 13.95 3.76 10.26
C PHE A 69 14.39 4.92 11.19
N GLY A 70 13.93 4.91 12.45
CA GLY A 70 14.23 5.90 13.48
C GLY A 70 15.50 5.59 14.29
N GLY A 71 16.65 5.97 13.76
CA GLY A 71 17.81 6.40 14.53
C GLY A 71 18.19 7.81 14.05
N ASP A 72 18.33 8.74 15.00
CA ASP A 72 18.62 10.19 14.84
C ASP A 72 17.47 11.08 14.29
N GLY A 73 16.61 11.51 15.20
CA GLY A 73 16.23 12.93 15.35
C GLY A 73 15.49 13.66 14.23
N GLY A 74 14.94 12.99 13.21
CA GLY A 74 14.20 13.66 12.13
C GLY A 74 12.85 13.01 11.86
N ASP A 75 11.78 13.73 12.23
CA ASP A 75 10.37 13.63 11.85
C ASP A 75 9.80 12.26 11.43
N SER A 76 8.78 11.85 12.19
CA SER A 76 7.85 10.75 11.97
C SER A 76 7.77 10.21 10.54
N THR A 77 8.04 8.91 10.44
CA THR A 77 7.15 7.90 9.85
C THR A 77 5.98 8.41 9.02
N TRP A 78 5.96 7.95 7.77
CA TRP A 78 4.80 7.94 6.87
C TRP A 78 3.50 7.60 7.62
N LEU A 79 2.77 8.65 7.91
CA LEU A 79 1.46 8.83 7.31
C LEU A 79 1.71 9.93 6.28
N ILE A 80 1.19 9.83 5.05
CA ILE A 80 1.03 11.05 4.25
C ILE A 80 0.28 12.02 5.15
N HIS A 81 0.99 13.01 5.68
CA HIS A 81 0.40 14.03 6.53
C HIS A 81 -0.32 15.00 5.59
N ASP A 82 -1.40 15.64 6.03
CA ASP A 82 -2.17 16.56 5.19
C ASP A 82 -1.30 17.66 4.54
N SER A 83 -0.15 17.97 5.13
CA SER A 83 0.84 18.91 4.60
C SER A 83 1.53 18.44 3.31
N TRP A 84 1.56 17.14 3.00
CA TRP A 84 2.14 16.62 1.75
C TRP A 84 1.23 16.85 0.55
N ALA A 85 -0.07 17.02 0.79
CA ALA A 85 -1.06 17.21 -0.27
C ALA A 85 -1.69 18.60 -0.24
N SER A 86 -1.17 19.53 0.57
CA SER A 86 -1.81 20.83 0.82
C SER A 86 -1.91 21.72 -0.42
N GLU A 87 -0.96 21.59 -1.33
CA GLU A 87 -0.93 22.30 -2.62
C GLU A 87 -1.46 21.45 -3.78
N MET A 88 -1.95 20.24 -3.49
CA MET A 88 -2.49 19.31 -4.49
C MET A 88 -4.00 19.48 -4.62
N SER A 89 -4.51 19.27 -5.82
CA SER A 89 -5.94 19.19 -6.09
C SER A 89 -6.51 17.87 -5.55
N THR A 90 -7.33 17.93 -4.50
CA THR A 90 -8.05 16.77 -3.97
C THR A 90 -8.88 16.06 -5.06
N ALA A 91 -9.48 16.83 -5.97
CA ALA A 91 -10.23 16.28 -7.08
C ALA A 91 -9.34 15.50 -8.04
N ALA A 92 -8.18 16.04 -8.43
CA ALA A 92 -7.25 15.36 -9.32
C ALA A 92 -6.65 14.11 -8.66
N MET A 93 -6.25 14.19 -7.39
CA MET A 93 -5.78 13.03 -6.63
C MET A 93 -6.82 11.91 -6.61
N TYR A 94 -8.10 12.23 -6.35
CA TYR A 94 -9.18 11.25 -6.35
C TYR A 94 -9.46 10.69 -7.75
N GLU A 95 -9.56 11.54 -8.77
CA GLU A 95 -9.81 11.15 -10.16
C GLU A 95 -8.67 10.30 -10.74
N SER A 96 -7.46 10.42 -10.20
CA SER A 96 -6.37 9.53 -10.56
C SER A 96 -6.75 8.08 -10.22
N ILE A 97 -7.28 7.77 -9.03
CA ILE A 97 -7.47 6.41 -8.52
C ILE A 97 -8.36 5.57 -9.48
N PRO A 98 -7.94 4.34 -9.88
CA PRO A 98 -8.73 3.55 -10.82
C PRO A 98 -10.06 3.18 -10.16
N LYS A 99 -11.16 3.24 -10.92
CA LYS A 99 -12.52 3.09 -10.36
C LYS A 99 -12.71 1.77 -9.63
N GLU A 100 -12.13 0.70 -10.14
CA GLU A 100 -12.18 -0.65 -9.56
C GLU A 100 -11.45 -0.70 -8.23
N VAL A 101 -10.34 0.04 -8.08
CA VAL A 101 -9.61 0.15 -6.82
C VAL A 101 -10.41 0.99 -5.82
N ALA A 102 -10.98 2.11 -6.24
CA ALA A 102 -11.82 2.93 -5.37
C ALA A 102 -13.03 2.14 -4.86
N ALA A 103 -13.68 1.35 -5.74
CA ALA A 103 -14.75 0.44 -5.35
C ALA A 103 -14.29 -0.61 -4.33
N PHE A 104 -13.16 -1.27 -4.57
CA PHE A 104 -12.60 -2.24 -3.63
C PHE A 104 -12.20 -1.61 -2.28
N LEU A 105 -11.64 -0.40 -2.29
CA LEU A 105 -11.30 0.33 -1.07
C LEU A 105 -12.55 0.61 -0.22
N CYS A 106 -13.63 1.06 -0.84
CA CYS A 106 -14.91 1.35 -0.20
C CYS A 106 -15.72 0.11 0.19
N GLU A 107 -15.39 -1.06 -0.35
CA GLU A 107 -16.05 -2.33 0.01
C GLU A 107 -15.77 -2.70 1.47
N GLY A 108 -16.82 -2.87 2.29
CA GLY A 108 -16.69 -3.30 3.68
C GLY A 108 -16.38 -4.79 3.83
N PHE A 109 -15.87 -5.19 5.00
CA PHE A 109 -15.78 -6.61 5.37
C PHE A 109 -17.14 -7.11 5.86
N SER A 110 -17.77 -8.01 5.10
CA SER A 110 -19.16 -8.44 5.38
C SER A 110 -19.27 -9.49 6.49
N ARG A 111 -18.21 -10.26 6.77
CA ARG A 111 -18.17 -11.31 7.80
C ARG A 111 -16.73 -11.67 8.22
N PHE A 112 -16.58 -12.22 9.43
CA PHE A 112 -15.30 -12.69 9.96
C PHE A 112 -14.95 -14.14 9.60
N GLN A 113 -15.97 -14.98 9.38
CA GLN A 113 -15.77 -16.37 8.98
C GLN A 113 -15.83 -16.49 7.47
N LEU A 114 -14.67 -16.68 6.86
CA LEU A 114 -14.48 -16.90 5.44
C LEU A 114 -13.92 -18.32 5.22
N SER A 115 -14.37 -18.98 4.17
CA SER A 115 -13.73 -20.21 3.67
C SER A 115 -12.42 -19.89 2.95
N GLU A 116 -11.54 -20.88 2.77
CA GLU A 116 -10.28 -20.69 2.05
C GLU A 116 -10.44 -20.10 0.65
N PRO A 117 -11.40 -20.54 -0.20
CA PRO A 117 -11.60 -19.94 -1.52
C PRO A 117 -11.97 -18.46 -1.46
N GLU A 118 -12.65 -18.02 -0.41
CA GLU A 118 -13.01 -16.62 -0.21
C GLU A 118 -11.81 -15.79 0.24
N VAL A 119 -10.94 -16.37 1.08
CA VAL A 119 -9.67 -15.73 1.45
C VAL A 119 -8.79 -15.57 0.22
N ASP A 120 -8.61 -16.63 -0.57
CA ASP A 120 -7.89 -16.61 -1.83
C ASP A 120 -8.43 -15.55 -2.79
N HIS A 121 -9.76 -15.50 -2.95
CA HIS A 121 -10.41 -14.51 -3.80
C HIS A 121 -10.17 -13.08 -3.33
N TRP A 122 -10.23 -12.85 -2.01
CA TRP A 122 -9.98 -11.54 -1.42
C TRP A 122 -8.52 -11.12 -1.63
N VAL A 123 -7.56 -12.01 -1.34
CA VAL A 123 -6.11 -11.74 -1.53
C VAL A 123 -5.79 -11.48 -2.99
N MET A 124 -6.38 -12.24 -3.92
CA MET A 124 -6.23 -12.00 -5.36
C MET A 124 -6.78 -10.63 -5.77
N SER A 125 -7.95 -10.25 -5.25
CA SER A 125 -8.56 -8.95 -5.54
C SER A 125 -7.70 -7.80 -5.02
N TRP A 126 -7.22 -7.91 -3.78
CA TRP A 126 -6.29 -6.95 -3.20
C TRP A 126 -5.02 -6.81 -4.03
N THR A 127 -4.42 -7.93 -4.43
CA THR A 127 -3.17 -7.96 -5.19
C THR A 127 -3.33 -7.28 -6.54
N ARG A 128 -4.43 -7.57 -7.24
CA ARG A 128 -4.78 -6.90 -8.50
C ARG A 128 -4.97 -5.40 -8.33
N SER A 129 -5.65 -4.98 -7.26
CA SER A 129 -5.84 -3.56 -6.95
C SER A 129 -4.51 -2.87 -6.67
N LEU A 130 -3.63 -3.48 -5.87
CA LEU A 130 -2.31 -2.90 -5.57
C LEU A 130 -1.44 -2.83 -6.82
N ARG A 131 -1.36 -3.89 -7.62
CA ARG A 131 -0.62 -3.88 -8.90
C ARG A 131 -1.09 -2.75 -9.82
N SER A 132 -2.41 -2.60 -9.97
CA SER A 132 -3.00 -1.53 -10.80
C SER A 132 -2.58 -0.14 -10.32
N VAL A 133 -2.59 0.10 -9.00
CA VAL A 133 -2.12 1.38 -8.42
C VAL A 133 -0.63 1.58 -8.63
N LEU A 134 0.18 0.54 -8.43
CA LEU A 134 1.64 0.56 -8.57
C LEU A 134 2.07 0.85 -10.03
N ASP A 135 1.41 0.25 -11.00
CA ASP A 135 1.66 0.49 -12.42
C ASP A 135 1.25 1.92 -12.81
N ALA A 136 0.08 2.38 -12.35
CA ALA A 136 -0.39 3.74 -12.61
C ALA A 136 0.48 4.80 -11.90
N TYR A 137 1.05 4.48 -10.74
CA TYR A 137 2.02 5.32 -10.06
C TYR A 137 3.27 5.50 -10.89
N ARG A 138 3.86 4.42 -11.39
CA ARG A 138 5.05 4.50 -12.27
C ARG A 138 4.79 5.32 -13.53
N ALA A 139 3.56 5.30 -14.03
CA ALA A 139 3.13 6.04 -15.21
C ALA A 139 2.63 7.48 -14.93
N SER A 140 2.70 7.95 -13.68
CA SER A 140 2.16 9.27 -13.31
C SER A 140 2.95 10.40 -13.96
N VAL A 141 2.24 11.35 -14.57
CA VAL A 141 2.82 12.51 -15.26
C VAL A 141 2.63 13.81 -14.50
N THR A 142 1.70 13.86 -13.55
CA THR A 142 1.48 14.99 -12.65
C THR A 142 1.76 14.60 -11.20
N ALA A 143 2.11 15.58 -10.37
CA ALA A 143 2.36 15.34 -8.95
C ALA A 143 1.07 14.99 -8.20
N ASP A 144 -0.07 15.57 -8.59
CA ASP A 144 -1.39 15.23 -8.06
C ASP A 144 -1.72 13.76 -8.30
N ASP A 145 -1.55 13.27 -9.52
CA ASP A 145 -1.81 11.86 -9.85
C ASP A 145 -0.92 10.96 -9.01
N ALA A 146 0.39 11.25 -8.99
CA ALA A 146 1.35 10.45 -8.26
C ALA A 146 1.01 10.42 -6.75
N MET A 147 0.67 11.56 -6.15
CA MET A 147 0.27 11.66 -4.75
C MET A 147 -1.01 10.88 -4.46
N GLY A 148 -2.02 11.00 -5.34
CA GLY A 148 -3.26 10.21 -5.27
C GLY A 148 -3.00 8.71 -5.29
N ARG A 149 -2.04 8.24 -6.09
CA ARG A 149 -1.63 6.82 -6.09
C ARG A 149 -0.94 6.41 -4.81
N VAL A 150 -0.07 7.25 -4.24
CA VAL A 150 0.58 6.93 -2.97
C VAL A 150 -0.48 6.78 -1.89
N LEU A 151 -1.44 7.71 -1.78
CA LEU A 151 -2.58 7.58 -0.87
C LEU A 151 -3.38 6.29 -1.09
N ALA A 152 -3.60 5.89 -2.35
CA ALA A 152 -4.26 4.62 -2.64
C ALA A 152 -3.44 3.40 -2.19
N MET A 153 -2.11 3.42 -2.31
CA MET A 153 -1.24 2.38 -1.73
C MET A 153 -1.40 2.33 -0.22
N ASP A 154 -1.39 3.48 0.47
CA ASP A 154 -1.56 3.55 1.92
C ASP A 154 -2.88 2.91 2.36
N LEU A 155 -3.97 3.27 1.70
CA LEU A 155 -5.30 2.71 1.99
C LEU A 155 -5.36 1.21 1.72
N LEU A 156 -4.74 0.70 0.65
CA LEU A 156 -4.70 -0.72 0.34
C LEU A 156 -3.90 -1.49 1.40
N LEU A 157 -2.73 -0.98 1.81
CA LEU A 157 -1.91 -1.60 2.85
C LEU A 157 -2.66 -1.67 4.19
N GLN A 158 -3.32 -0.57 4.58
CA GLN A 158 -4.18 -0.55 5.78
C GLN A 158 -5.34 -1.53 5.67
N LYS A 159 -5.97 -1.63 4.49
CA LYS A 159 -7.06 -2.59 4.24
C LYS A 159 -6.58 -4.04 4.38
N MET A 160 -5.36 -4.37 3.92
CA MET A 160 -4.74 -5.68 4.14
C MET A 160 -4.52 -5.96 5.62
N LEU A 161 -3.95 -5.02 6.38
CA LEU A 161 -3.78 -5.20 7.83
C LEU A 161 -5.11 -5.45 8.55
N CYS A 162 -6.15 -4.71 8.16
CA CYS A 162 -7.50 -4.92 8.70
C CYS A 162 -8.00 -6.34 8.37
N PHE A 163 -7.84 -6.79 7.12
CA PHE A 163 -8.22 -8.13 6.70
C PHE A 163 -7.45 -9.23 7.45
N ILE A 164 -6.14 -9.10 7.58
CA ILE A 164 -5.30 -10.03 8.35
C ILE A 164 -5.78 -10.10 9.81
N THR A 165 -6.07 -8.93 10.41
CA THR A 165 -6.59 -8.86 11.78
C THR A 165 -7.93 -9.57 11.90
N ILE A 166 -8.83 -9.42 10.92
CA ILE A 166 -10.11 -10.14 10.87
C ILE A 166 -9.88 -11.65 10.77
N LEU A 167 -8.94 -12.10 9.93
CA LEU A 167 -8.66 -13.53 9.77
C LEU A 167 -8.12 -14.20 11.03
N ARG A 168 -7.54 -13.46 11.97
CA ARG A 168 -7.15 -14.02 13.28
C ARG A 168 -8.34 -14.54 14.08
N PHE A 169 -9.54 -14.00 13.85
CA PHE A 169 -10.80 -14.48 14.42
C PHE A 169 -11.45 -15.60 13.60
N ASN A 170 -10.94 -15.91 12.42
CA ASN A 170 -11.51 -16.92 11.55
C ASN A 170 -11.11 -18.33 12.03
N THR A 171 -12.11 -19.11 12.45
CA THR A 171 -11.93 -20.48 12.94
C THR A 171 -12.00 -21.53 11.84
N LEU A 172 -12.27 -21.14 10.59
CA LEU A 172 -12.46 -22.04 9.46
C LEU A 172 -11.21 -22.22 8.59
N ILE A 173 -10.13 -21.49 8.89
CA ILE A 173 -8.89 -21.48 8.10
C ILE A 173 -7.81 -22.29 8.79
N GLU A 174 -7.12 -23.13 8.02
CA GLU A 174 -5.95 -23.85 8.48
C GLU A 174 -4.79 -22.89 8.79
N ARG A 175 -4.19 -23.04 9.99
CA ARG A 175 -3.14 -22.13 10.47
C ARG A 175 -1.73 -22.62 10.15
N TYR A 176 -1.56 -23.92 9.96
CA TYR A 176 -0.27 -24.61 9.81
C TYR A 176 -0.39 -25.74 8.80
#